data_AF-A0A7J8XPS8-F1
#
_entry.id   AF-A0A7J8XPS8-F1
#
_cell.length_a   1.000
_cell.length_b   1.000
_cell.length_c   1.000
_cell.angle_alpha   90.00
_cell.angle_beta   90.00
_cell.angle_gamma   90.00
#
_symmetry.space_group_name_H-M   'P 1'
#
loop_
_entity.id
_entity.type
_entity.pdbx_description
1 polymer ?
#
loop_
_entity_poly.entity_id
_entity_poly.type
_entity_poly.pdbx_seq_one_letter_code
_entity_poly.pdbx_strand_id
1 'polypeptide(L)'
;MAAVSPPLVPPLLFARISGILVAALVISWALLFKSSFLPHSSLPSQEDLIFAVLHPLLMVIGFILISGEAILIHRWLPGSRNLKKSVHLCLQGVALGCGVFGVWTKFHGQDGIVANFFSLHSWMGLICVSLFGAQ
;
A
#
# COMPACT_ATOMS: atom_id res chain seq x y z
N MET A 1 -29.58 11.81 7.50
CA MET A 1 -28.37 10.95 7.51
C MET A 1 -28.70 9.69 6.74
N ALA A 2 -28.07 9.42 5.59
CA ALA A 2 -28.30 8.17 4.87
C ALA A 2 -27.57 7.04 5.61
N ALA A 3 -28.31 6.19 6.31
CA ALA A 3 -27.78 5.02 7.01
C ALA A 3 -27.19 4.01 6.01
N VAL A 4 -26.14 3.29 6.41
CA VAL A 4 -25.58 2.17 5.64
C VAL A 4 -26.70 1.15 5.42
N SER A 5 -26.95 0.76 4.17
CA SER A 5 -28.01 -0.19 3.86
C SER A 5 -27.69 -1.55 4.50
N PRO A 6 -28.67 -2.24 5.13
CA PRO A 6 -28.45 -3.55 5.76
C PRO A 6 -27.70 -4.59 4.89
N PRO A 7 -27.96 -4.74 3.57
CA PRO A 7 -27.24 -5.72 2.76
C PRO A 7 -25.78 -5.36 2.47
N LEU A 8 -25.36 -4.12 2.75
CA LEU A 8 -24.00 -3.65 2.53
C LEU A 8 -23.07 -3.92 3.73
N VAL A 9 -23.65 -4.17 4.91
CA VAL A 9 -22.88 -4.35 6.14
C VAL A 9 -22.01 -5.61 6.09
N PRO A 10 -22.50 -6.80 5.68
CA PRO A 10 -21.66 -8.01 5.64
C PRO A 10 -20.40 -7.90 4.76
N PRO A 11 -20.46 -7.46 3.50
CA PRO A 11 -19.24 -7.35 2.67
C PRO A 11 -18.29 -6.26 3.17
N LEU A 12 -18.80 -5.17 3.76
CA LEU A 12 -17.96 -4.12 4.33
C LEU A 12 -17.18 -4.62 5.56
N LEU A 13 -17.84 -5.36 6.45
CA LEU A 13 -17.19 -5.96 7.61
C LEU A 13 -16.14 -6.98 7.18
N PHE A 14 -16.47 -7.82 6.20
CA PHE A 14 -15.52 -8.77 5.63
C PHE A 14 -14.27 -8.06 5.09
N ALA A 15 -14.44 -7.04 4.24
CA ALA A 15 -13.33 -6.27 3.69
C ALA A 15 -12.43 -5.65 4.78
N ARG A 16 -13.04 -5.08 5.84
CA ARG A 16 -12.30 -4.47 6.96
C ARG A 16 -11.54 -5.49 7.80
N ILE A 17 -12.17 -6.62 8.12
CA ILE A 17 -11.52 -7.70 8.87
C ILE A 17 -10.35 -8.26 8.06
N SER A 18 -10.54 -8.51 6.77
CA SER A 18 -9.47 -8.93 5.87
C SER A 18 -8.35 -7.90 5.79
N GLY A 19 -8.68 -6.61 5.68
CA GLY A 19 -7.69 -5.52 5.66
C GLY A 19 -6.87 -5.44 6.95
N ILE A 20 -7.52 -5.53 8.11
CA ILE A 20 -6.85 -5.55 9.42
C ILE A 20 -5.95 -6.78 9.54
N LEU A 21 -6.42 -7.95 9.11
CA LEU A 21 -5.61 -9.17 9.11
C LEU A 21 -4.36 -9.02 8.23
N VAL A 22 -4.51 -8.51 7.01
CA VAL A 22 -3.37 -8.26 6.10
C VAL A 22 -2.38 -7.26 6.70
N ALA A 23 -2.87 -6.17 7.30
CA ALA A 23 -2.03 -5.19 8.00
C ALA A 23 -1.26 -5.84 9.17
N ALA A 24 -1.93 -6.65 9.99
CA ALA A 24 -1.29 -7.35 11.09
C ALA A 24 -0.22 -8.35 10.62
N LEU A 25 -0.48 -9.07 9.53
CA LEU A 25 0.47 -10.01 8.94
C LEU A 25 1.72 -9.31 8.39
N VAL A 26 1.57 -8.20 7.65
CA VAL A 26 2.73 -7.48 7.10
C VAL A 26 3.55 -6.78 8.19
N ILE A 27 2.89 -6.26 9.24
CA ILE A 27 3.59 -5.71 10.41
C ILE A 27 4.32 -6.81 11.18
N SER A 28 3.68 -7.95 11.41
CA SER A 28 4.31 -9.09 12.10
C SER A 28 5.51 -9.61 11.31
N TRP A 29 5.40 -9.69 9.98
CA TRP A 29 6.52 -9.99 9.09
C TRP A 29 7.67 -8.98 9.26
N ALA A 30 7.35 -7.69 9.23
CA ALA A 30 8.32 -6.61 9.36
C ALA A 30 9.03 -6.55 10.73
N LEU A 31 8.39 -7.02 11.80
CA LEU A 31 8.95 -7.01 13.16
C LEU A 31 9.66 -8.31 13.52
N LEU A 32 9.11 -9.46 13.13
CA LEU A 32 9.55 -10.78 13.61
C LEU A 32 10.50 -11.49 12.64
N PHE A 33 10.41 -11.19 11.34
CA PHE A 33 11.12 -11.94 10.30
C PHE A 33 12.11 -11.10 9.47
N LYS A 34 12.23 -9.81 9.77
CA LYS A 34 13.06 -8.84 9.03
C LYS A 34 14.53 -9.24 8.89
N SER A 35 15.08 -9.95 9.87
CA SER A 35 16.47 -10.44 9.86
C SER A 35 16.65 -11.80 9.20
N SER A 36 15.59 -12.58 8.99
CA SER A 36 15.69 -13.99 8.61
C SER A 36 15.69 -14.24 7.10
N PHE A 37 15.27 -13.27 6.30
CA PHE A 37 15.12 -13.40 4.84
C PHE A 37 16.18 -12.63 4.03
N LEU A 38 17.18 -12.03 4.67
CA LEU A 38 18.22 -11.28 3.97
C LEU A 38 19.44 -12.15 3.67
N PRO A 39 19.94 -12.17 2.41
CA PRO A 39 21.11 -12.95 2.04
C PRO A 39 22.33 -12.56 2.89
N HIS A 40 22.96 -13.53 3.54
CA HIS A 40 24.18 -13.35 4.34
C HIS A 40 25.43 -12.99 3.52
N SER A 41 25.31 -12.78 2.21
CA SER A 41 26.44 -12.69 1.28
C SER A 41 27.21 -11.36 1.30
N SER A 42 26.73 -10.34 2.00
CA SER A 42 27.44 -9.09 2.26
C SER A 42 26.64 -8.33 3.30
N LEU A 43 27.23 -7.99 4.46
CA LEU A 43 26.53 -7.31 5.56
C LEU A 43 25.78 -6.08 5.02
N PRO A 44 24.44 -6.12 4.87
CA PRO A 44 23.69 -4.99 4.34
C PRO A 44 23.83 -3.82 5.30
N SER A 45 23.90 -2.59 4.79
CA SER A 45 23.86 -1.43 5.68
C SER A 45 22.52 -1.44 6.44
N GLN A 46 22.50 -0.85 7.63
CA GLN A 46 21.26 -0.74 8.42
C GLN A 46 20.14 -0.03 7.62
N GLU A 47 20.53 0.90 6.74
CA GLU A 47 19.62 1.67 5.88
C GLU A 47 18.97 0.80 4.80
N ASP A 48 19.72 -0.08 4.13
CA ASP A 48 19.18 -1.02 3.13
C ASP A 48 18.11 -1.94 3.73
N LEU A 49 18.34 -2.36 4.97
CA LEU A 49 17.44 -3.22 5.73
C LEU A 49 16.16 -2.50 6.15
N ILE A 50 16.24 -1.19 6.42
CA ILE A 50 15.06 -0.33 6.66
C ILE A 50 14.25 -0.18 5.38
N PHE A 51 14.90 0.15 4.26
CA PHE A 51 14.21 0.35 2.98
C PHE A 51 13.57 -0.92 2.43
N ALA A 52 14.21 -2.08 2.60
CA ALA A 52 13.65 -3.38 2.22
C ALA A 52 12.33 -3.70 2.93
N VAL A 53 12.15 -3.22 4.17
CA VAL A 53 10.91 -3.37 4.93
C VAL A 53 9.92 -2.24 4.68
N LEU A 54 10.41 -1.02 4.44
CA LEU A 54 9.54 0.11 4.17
C LEU A 54 8.77 -0.07 2.85
N HIS A 55 9.40 -0.64 1.82
CA HIS A 55 8.75 -0.91 0.54
C HIS A 55 7.43 -1.70 0.69
N PRO A 56 7.42 -2.95 1.20
CA PRO A 56 6.18 -3.71 1.33
C PRO A 56 5.19 -3.11 2.34
N LEU A 57 5.65 -2.43 3.40
CA LEU A 57 4.74 -1.73 4.32
C LEU A 57 3.99 -0.59 3.63
N LEU A 58 4.71 0.26 2.89
CA LEU A 58 4.12 1.38 2.15
C LEU A 58 3.22 0.88 1.01
N MET A 59 3.61 -0.18 0.28
CA MET A 59 2.79 -0.73 -0.80
C MET A 59 1.54 -1.44 -0.27
N VAL A 60 1.63 -2.23 0.80
CA VAL A 60 0.46 -2.98 1.30
C VAL A 60 -0.46 -2.08 2.12
N ILE A 61 0.04 -1.42 3.14
CA ILE A 61 -0.81 -0.61 4.03
C ILE A 61 -1.22 0.67 3.33
N GLY A 62 -0.24 1.39 2.78
CA GLY A 62 -0.46 2.68 2.15
C GLY A 62 -1.15 2.58 0.80
N PHE A 63 -0.58 1.84 -0.15
CA PHE A 63 -1.13 1.82 -1.51
C PHE A 63 -2.37 0.90 -1.64
N ILE A 64 -2.35 -0.32 -1.09
CA ILE A 64 -3.46 -1.28 -1.26
C ILE A 64 -4.62 -1.01 -0.29
N LEU A 65 -4.36 -1.01 1.03
CA LEU A 65 -5.45 -0.95 2.01
C LEU A 65 -6.15 0.43 2.06
N ILE A 66 -5.39 1.54 2.05
CA ILE A 66 -5.99 2.88 2.04
C ILE A 66 -6.76 3.12 0.73
N SER A 67 -6.22 2.69 -0.42
CA SER A 67 -6.95 2.79 -1.70
C SER A 67 -8.24 1.97 -1.70
N GLY A 68 -8.20 0.75 -1.15
CA GLY A 68 -9.38 -0.09 -0.97
C GLY A 68 -10.48 0.60 -0.16
N GLU A 69 -10.13 1.21 0.98
CA GLU A 69 -11.09 1.99 1.77
C GLU A 69 -11.57 3.25 1.03
N ALA A 70 -10.68 3.93 0.29
CA ALA A 70 -11.02 5.10 -0.52
C ALA A 70 -12.10 4.79 -1.57
N ILE A 71 -12.01 3.64 -2.24
CA ILE A 71 -13.01 3.17 -3.22
C ILE A 71 -14.36 2.94 -2.53
N LEU A 72 -14.37 2.43 -1.30
CA LEU A 72 -15.58 2.12 -0.55
C LEU A 72 -16.27 3.35 0.09
N ILE A 73 -15.59 4.50 0.20
CA ILE A 73 -16.12 5.74 0.82
C ILE A 73 -17.51 6.12 0.29
N HIS A 74 -17.71 6.04 -1.02
CA HIS A 74 -19.00 6.42 -1.62
C HIS A 74 -20.17 5.56 -1.13
N ARG A 75 -19.87 4.33 -0.73
CA ARG A 75 -20.82 3.28 -0.40
C ARG A 75 -21.19 3.28 1.08
N TRP A 76 -20.25 3.53 1.99
CA TRP A 76 -20.51 3.47 3.43
C TRP A 76 -20.49 4.82 4.18
N LEU A 77 -19.76 5.83 3.69
CA LEU A 77 -19.66 7.12 4.40
C LEU A 77 -21.01 7.86 4.30
N PRO A 78 -21.66 8.24 5.40
CA PRO A 78 -22.80 9.15 5.35
C PRO A 78 -22.32 10.58 5.09
N GLY A 79 -22.98 11.32 4.22
CA GLY A 79 -22.60 12.72 3.95
C GLY A 79 -22.97 13.20 2.56
N SER A 80 -22.64 14.47 2.29
CA SER A 80 -22.85 15.09 0.98
C SER A 80 -21.95 14.44 -0.09
N ARG A 81 -22.36 14.55 -1.35
CA ARG A 81 -21.56 14.06 -2.48
C ARG A 81 -20.17 14.71 -2.52
N ASN A 82 -20.08 16.00 -2.17
CA ASN A 82 -18.84 16.75 -2.16
C ASN A 82 -17.89 16.26 -1.05
N LEU A 83 -18.42 15.97 0.15
CA LEU A 83 -17.63 15.38 1.24
C LEU A 83 -17.07 14.02 0.84
N LYS A 84 -17.91 13.13 0.28
CA LYS A 84 -17.46 11.81 -0.20
C LYS A 84 -16.35 11.91 -1.24
N LYS A 85 -16.50 12.81 -2.22
CA LYS A 85 -15.48 13.07 -3.24
C LYS A 85 -14.18 13.57 -2.63
N SER A 86 -14.26 14.50 -1.68
CA SER A 86 -13.08 15.05 -1.01
C SER A 86 -12.34 13.98 -0.20
N VAL A 87 -13.06 13.14 0.54
CA VAL A 87 -12.45 12.05 1.32
C VAL A 87 -11.86 10.99 0.40
N HIS A 88 -12.58 10.61 -0.67
CA HIS A 88 -12.06 9.70 -1.69
C HIS A 88 -10.76 10.22 -2.30
N LEU A 89 -10.74 11.47 -2.77
CA LEU A 89 -9.56 12.08 -3.38
C LEU A 89 -8.38 12.18 -2.39
N CYS A 90 -8.65 12.56 -1.13
CA CYS A 90 -7.62 12.65 -0.11
C CYS A 90 -6.99 11.28 0.18
N LEU A 91 -7.81 10.25 0.38
CA LEU A 91 -7.31 8.89 0.64
C LEU A 91 -6.57 8.31 -0.58
N GLN A 92 -7.04 8.55 -1.80
CA GLN A 92 -6.30 8.15 -3.01
C GLN A 92 -4.97 8.92 -3.15
N GLY A 93 -4.95 10.20 -2.78
CA GLY A 93 -3.71 10.99 -2.75
C GLY A 93 -2.69 10.43 -1.75
N VAL A 94 -3.14 10.04 -0.55
CA VAL A 94 -2.29 9.36 0.44
C VAL A 94 -1.80 8.02 -0.10
N ALA A 95 -2.68 7.22 -0.71
CA ALA A 95 -2.32 5.93 -1.30
C ALA A 95 -1.26 6.10 -2.41
N LEU A 96 -1.45 7.06 -3.32
CA LEU A 96 -0.49 7.37 -4.38
C LEU A 96 0.85 7.82 -3.80
N GLY A 97 0.84 8.70 -2.79
CA GLY A 97 2.05 9.10 -2.07
C GLY A 97 2.80 7.90 -1.51
N CYS A 98 2.11 7.01 -0.79
CA CYS A 98 2.69 5.77 -0.30
C CYS A 98 3.23 4.87 -1.41
N GLY A 99 2.54 4.76 -2.55
CA GLY A 99 3.01 4.00 -3.71
C GLY A 99 4.32 4.56 -4.27
N VAL A 100 4.40 5.89 -4.45
CA VAL A 100 5.61 6.57 -4.94
C VAL A 100 6.76 6.41 -3.95
N PHE A 101 6.54 6.63 -2.65
CA PHE A 101 7.57 6.45 -1.63
C PHE A 101 7.99 4.98 -1.48
N GLY A 102 7.05 4.04 -1.56
CA GLY A 102 7.35 2.61 -1.52
C GLY A 102 8.23 2.19 -2.69
N VAL A 103 7.92 2.64 -3.91
CA VAL A 103 8.81 2.46 -5.06
C VAL A 103 10.16 3.09 -4.78
N TRP A 104 10.21 4.38 -4.41
CA TRP A 104 11.47 5.08 -4.13
C TRP A 104 12.38 4.33 -3.15
N THR A 105 11.85 3.81 -2.04
CA THR A 105 12.65 3.04 -1.07
C THR A 105 13.30 1.80 -1.68
N LYS A 106 12.67 1.16 -2.67
CA LYS A 106 13.23 -0.02 -3.33
C LYS A 106 14.36 0.32 -4.31
N PHE A 107 14.33 1.50 -4.90
CA PHE A 107 15.29 1.97 -5.91
C PHE A 107 16.35 2.94 -5.36
N HIS A 108 16.33 3.20 -4.05
CA HIS A 108 17.31 4.08 -3.40
C HIS A 108 18.70 3.41 -3.24
N GLY A 109 18.75 2.08 -3.21
CA GLY A 109 19.99 1.30 -3.10
C GLY A 109 20.85 1.40 -4.36
N GLN A 110 22.18 1.48 -4.16
CA GLN A 110 23.20 1.98 -5.09
C GLN A 110 23.40 1.23 -6.43
N ASP A 111 22.62 0.19 -6.71
CA ASP A 111 22.75 -0.54 -7.96
C ASP A 111 22.00 0.20 -9.06
N GLY A 112 22.67 0.49 -10.19
CA GLY A 112 22.09 1.29 -11.27
C GLY A 112 20.74 0.81 -11.80
N ILE A 113 20.05 1.66 -12.58
CA ILE A 113 18.68 1.46 -13.12
C ILE A 113 18.45 0.06 -13.71
N VAL A 114 19.46 -0.50 -14.40
CA VAL A 114 19.37 -1.80 -15.08
C VAL A 114 19.30 -2.99 -14.11
N ALA A 115 19.97 -2.91 -12.96
CA ALA A 115 19.93 -3.97 -11.94
C ALA A 115 18.59 -3.99 -11.18
N ASN A 116 17.92 -2.85 -11.07
CA ASN A 116 16.69 -2.75 -10.28
C ASN A 116 15.40 -3.07 -11.07
N PHE A 117 15.39 -2.96 -12.40
CA PHE A 117 14.20 -3.15 -13.25
C PHE A 117 14.18 -4.46 -14.05
N PHE A 118 14.95 -5.49 -13.68
CA PHE A 118 14.93 -6.75 -14.43
C PHE A 118 13.72 -7.66 -14.12
N SER A 119 13.06 -7.46 -12.97
CA SER A 119 11.99 -8.34 -12.51
C SER A 119 10.63 -7.94 -13.09
N LEU A 120 9.81 -8.92 -13.47
CA LEU A 120 8.42 -8.68 -13.92
C LEU A 120 7.62 -7.86 -12.88
N HIS A 121 7.85 -8.12 -11.58
CA HIS A 121 7.24 -7.38 -10.49
C HIS A 121 7.51 -5.87 -10.58
N SER A 122 8.75 -5.46 -10.85
CA SER A 122 9.11 -4.04 -10.96
C SER A 122 8.42 -3.34 -12.14
N TRP A 123 8.29 -4.01 -13.29
CA TRP A 123 7.56 -3.48 -14.46
C TRP A 123 6.08 -3.31 -14.18
N MET A 124 5.44 -4.35 -13.62
CA MET A 124 4.02 -4.28 -13.25
C MET A 124 3.76 -3.23 -12.17
N GLY A 125 4.64 -3.11 -11.17
CA GLY A 125 4.55 -2.09 -10.14
C GLY A 125 4.61 -0.68 -10.71
N LEU A 126 5.57 -0.41 -11.61
CA LEU A 126 5.70 0.90 -12.27
C LEU A 126 4.48 1.23 -13.12
N ILE A 127 3.99 0.28 -13.92
CA ILE A 127 2.76 0.46 -14.72
C ILE A 127 1.58 0.74 -13.78
N CYS A 128 1.43 -0.01 -12.69
CA CYS A 128 0.34 0.16 -11.74
C CYS A 128 0.35 1.55 -11.10
N VAL A 129 1.48 2.02 -10.57
CA VAL A 129 1.60 3.36 -9.97
C VAL A 129 1.36 4.46 -11.01
N SER A 130 1.84 4.27 -12.25
CA SER A 130 1.64 5.24 -13.34
C SER A 130 0.16 5.35 -13.72
N LEU A 131 -0.54 4.22 -13.88
CA LEU A 131 -1.97 4.20 -14.16
C LEU A 131 -2.79 4.78 -13.00
N PHE A 132 -2.38 4.49 -11.76
CA PHE A 132 -3.03 5.06 -10.57
C PHE A 132 -2.88 6.57 -10.49
N GLY A 133 -1.71 7.11 -10.82
CA GLY A 133 -1.49 8.56 -10.87
C GLY A 133 -2.24 9.26 -12.00
N ALA A 134 -2.58 8.54 -13.07
CA ALA A 134 -3.38 9.06 -14.18
C ALA A 134 -4.90 8.99 -13.94
N GLN A 135 -5.35 8.20 -12.95
CA GLN A 135 -6.76 7.98 -12.60
C GLN A 135 -7.32 9.13 -11.75
#